data_AF-A0A1Q7Z8E3-F1
#
_entry.id   AF-A0A1Q7Z8E3-F1
#
_cell.length_a   1.000
_cell.length_b   1.000
_cell.length_c   1.000
_cell.angle_alpha   90.00
_cell.angle_beta   90.00
_cell.angle_gamma   90.00
#
_symmetry.space_group_name_H-M   'P 1'
#
loop_
_entity.id
_entity.type
_entity.pdbx_description
1 polymer ?
#
loop_
_entity_poly.entity_id
_entity_poly.type
_entity_poly.pdbx_seq_one_letter_code
_entity_poly.pdbx_strand_id
1 'polypeptide(L)' 'MKAFTNALNETVDFLVTKGLDRYEAYSLASLTADCRVSQVVDVRKGVHCMVPKSIFTPTHTAKHEK' A
#
# COMPACT_ATOMS: atom_id res chain seq x y z
N MET A 1 -7.19 10.10 13.12
CA MET A 1 -6.92 9.00 12.17
C MET A 1 -7.22 9.30 10.70
N LYS A 2 -7.74 10.48 10.32
CA LYS A 2 -8.09 10.79 8.91
C LYS A 2 -6.91 10.72 7.91
N ALA A 3 -5.73 11.16 8.33
CA ALA A 3 -4.53 11.16 7.47
C ALA A 3 -4.12 9.73 7.02
N PHE A 4 -4.23 8.75 7.92
CA PHE A 4 -3.95 7.36 7.60
C PHE A 4 -4.99 6.77 6.63
N THR A 5 -6.28 7.02 6.89
CA THR A 5 -7.36 6.55 6.00
C THR A 5 -7.24 7.13 4.60
N ASN A 6 -6.87 8.41 4.48
CA ASN A 6 -6.64 9.05 3.17
C ASN A 6 -5.47 8.40 2.43
N ALA A 7 -4.32 8.24 3.11
CA ALA A 7 -3.13 7.62 2.50
C ALA A 7 -3.38 6.17 2.06
N LEU A 8 -4.15 5.40 2.85
CA LEU A 8 -4.54 4.05 2.47
C LEU A 8 -5.48 4.04 1.27
N ASN A 9 -6.50 4.89 1.24
CA ASN A 9 -7.42 4.96 0.11
C ASN A 9 -6.70 5.36 -1.19
N GLU A 10 -5.78 6.33 -1.12
CA GLU A 10 -4.94 6.72 -2.26
C GLU A 10 -4.04 5.57 -2.73
N THR A 11 -3.53 4.75 -1.80
CA THR A 11 -2.73 3.56 -2.12
C THR A 11 -3.57 2.48 -2.81
N VAL A 12 -4.79 2.24 -2.33
CA VAL A 12 -5.74 1.30 -2.92
C VAL A 12 -6.15 1.78 -4.31
N ASP A 13 -6.44 3.08 -4.48
CA ASP A 13 -6.78 3.65 -5.78
C ASP A 13 -5.60 3.52 -6.75
N PHE A 14 -4.36 3.74 -6.29
CA PHE A 14 -3.16 3.48 -7.10
C PHE A 14 -3.05 2.01 -7.53
N LEU A 15 -3.30 1.06 -6.65
CA LEU A 15 -3.30 -0.37 -6.98
C LEU A 15 -4.40 -0.75 -7.97
N VAL A 16 -5.59 -0.13 -7.87
CA VAL A 16 -6.66 -0.29 -8.87
C VAL A 16 -6.21 0.22 -10.24
N THR A 17 -5.46 1.33 -10.31
CA THR A 17 -4.88 1.78 -11.61
C THR A 17 -3.87 0.81 -12.21
N LYS A 18 -3.33 -0.13 -11.42
CA LYS A 18 -2.44 -1.20 -11.89
C LYS A 18 -3.17 -2.44 -12.38
N GLY A 19 -4.51 -2.44 -12.36
CA GLY A 19 -5.35 -3.50 -12.91
C GLY A 19 -5.87 -4.51 -11.88
N LEU A 20 -5.74 -4.23 -10.57
CA LEU A 20 -6.33 -5.05 -9.52
C LEU A 20 -7.78 -4.64 -9.24
N ASP A 21 -8.62 -5.59 -8.86
CA ASP A 21 -9.94 -5.28 -8.31
C ASP A 21 -9.79 -4.52 -6.97
N ARG A 22 -10.78 -3.68 -6.61
CA ARG A 22 -10.70 -2.87 -5.39
C ARG A 22 -10.58 -3.74 -4.12
N TYR A 23 -11.20 -4.92 -4.10
CA TYR A 23 -11.11 -5.83 -2.97
C TYR A 23 -9.74 -6.50 -2.86
N GLU A 24 -9.18 -6.91 -3.99
CA GLU A 24 -7.83 -7.47 -4.07
C GLU A 24 -6.76 -6.42 -3.73
N ALA A 25 -6.92 -5.20 -4.23
CA ALA A 25 -6.07 -4.06 -3.92
C ALA A 25 -6.09 -3.73 -2.42
N TYR A 26 -7.25 -3.78 -1.77
CA TYR A 26 -7.38 -3.57 -0.33
C TYR A 26 -6.66 -4.68 0.47
N SER A 27 -6.86 -5.94 0.05
CA SER A 27 -6.20 -7.09 0.68
C SER A 27 -4.68 -7.02 0.54
N LEU A 28 -4.18 -6.69 -0.65
CA LEU A 28 -2.76 -6.55 -0.93
C LEU A 28 -2.13 -5.36 -0.19
N ALA A 29 -2.83 -4.22 -0.14
CA ALA A 29 -2.39 -3.06 0.62
C ALA A 29 -2.27 -3.38 2.11
N SER A 30 -3.20 -4.13 2.69
CA SER A 30 -3.13 -4.53 4.11
C SER A 30 -1.89 -5.38 4.43
N LEU A 31 -1.43 -6.19 3.47
CA LEU A 31 -0.27 -7.08 3.66
C LEU A 31 1.07 -6.39 3.38
N THR A 32 1.08 -5.41 2.47
CA THR A 32 2.33 -4.90 1.88
C THR A 32 2.54 -3.41 2.07
N ALA A 33 1.51 -2.65 2.43
CA ALA A 33 1.63 -1.21 2.62
C ALA A 33 2.31 -0.90 3.95
N ASP A 34 3.44 -0.19 3.89
CA ASP A 34 4.11 0.37 5.04
C ASP A 34 3.76 1.87 5.15
N CYS A 35 2.89 2.21 6.10
CA CYS A 35 2.42 3.58 6.30
C CYS A 35 3.17 4.25 7.45
N ARG A 36 4.00 5.25 7.13
CA ARG A 36 4.82 5.98 8.10
C ARG A 36 4.34 7.42 8.25
N VAL A 37 4.46 7.93 9.48
CA VAL A 37 4.12 9.31 9.81
C VAL A 37 5.27 10.21 9.36
N SER A 38 5.00 11.14 8.43
CA SER A 38 6.00 12.11 7.98
C SER A 38 6.08 13.31 8.90
N GLN A 39 4.94 13.82 9.34
CA GLN A 39 4.86 15.04 10.14
C GLN A 39 3.70 14.99 11.13
N VAL A 40 4.02 15.32 12.37
CA VAL A 40 3.05 15.57 13.45
C VAL A 40 3.15 16.97 14.02
N VAL A 41 4.07 17.79 13.50
CA VAL A 41 4.41 19.11 14.05
C VAL A 41 3.51 20.23 13.50
N ASP A 42 2.80 19.98 12.40
CA ASP A 42 1.90 20.94 11.77
C ASP A 42 0.44 20.72 12.16
N VAL A 43 -0.40 21.74 11.89
CA VAL A 43 -1.87 21.67 12.02
C VAL A 43 -2.45 20.47 11.23
N ARG A 44 -1.79 20.08 10.13
CA ARG A 44 -2.14 18.89 9.32
C ARG A 44 -1.14 17.76 9.57
N LYS A 45 -1.67 16.62 9.99
CA LYS A 45 -0.88 15.38 10.15
C LYS A 45 -0.65 14.74 8.78
N GLY A 46 0.59 14.36 8.49
CA GLY A 46 0.98 13.69 7.25
C GLY A 46 1.33 12.22 7.47
N VAL A 47 0.85 11.36 6.58
CA VAL A 47 1.17 9.92 6.55
C VAL A 47 1.42 9.55 5.10
N HIS A 48 2.48 8.77 4.84
CA HIS A 48 2.76 8.21 3.52
C HIS A 48 2.74 6.70 3.61
N CYS A 49 2.03 6.05 2.69
CA CYS A 49 2.02 4.61 2.54
C CYS A 49 2.91 4.22 1.37
N MET A 50 3.86 3.32 1.62
CA MET A 50 4.82 2.84 0.63
C MET A 50 4.44 1.42 0.23
N VAL A 51 4.47 1.17 -1.08
CA VAL A 51 4.25 -0.16 -1.66
C VAL A 51 5.55 -0.66 -2.30
N PRO A 52 6.05 -1.84 -1.95
CA PRO A 52 7.29 -2.38 -2.51
C PRO A 52 7.15 -2.60 -4.02
N LYS A 53 8.10 -2.12 -4.83
CA LYS A 53 8.07 -2.33 -6.29
C LYS A 53 8.21 -3.80 -6.71
N SER A 54 8.75 -4.65 -5.82
CA SER A 54 8.95 -6.08 -6.05
C SER A 54 7.64 -6.85 -6.22
N ILE A 55 6.50 -6.34 -5.72
CA ILE A 55 5.21 -6.99 -5.92
C ILE A 55 4.70 -6.87 -7.37
N PHE A 56 5.27 -5.94 -8.15
CA PHE A 56 4.90 -5.71 -9.55
C PHE A 56 5.86 -6.36 -10.55
N THR A 57 6.95 -6.98 -10.08
CA THR A 57 7.90 -7.69 -10.96
C THR A 57 7.45 -9.15 -11.16
N PRO A 58 7.34 -9.64 -12.40
CA PRO A 58 7.04 -11.03 -12.68
C PRO A 58 8.32 -11.88 -12.56
N THR A 59 8.92 -11.98 -11.38
CA THR A 59 10.14 -12.81 -11.21
C THR A 59 10.39 -13.26 -9.77
N HIS A 60 9.80 -14.40 -9.36
CA HIS A 60 10.50 -15.70 -9.22
C HIS A 60 9.62 -16.68 -8.42
N THR A 61 9.41 -17.84 -9.02
CA THR A 61 9.07 -19.12 -8.37
C THR A 61 9.51 -19.22 -6.89
N ALA A 62 8.58 -19.08 -5.95
CA ALA A 62 8.73 -19.70 -4.64
C ALA A 62 8.22 -21.14 -4.75
N LYS A 63 9.08 -22.05 -5.22
CA LYS A 63 8.99 -23.44 -4.80
C LYS A 63 9.22 -23.44 -3.28
N HIS A 64 8.16 -23.41 -2.49
CA HIS A 64 8.21 -23.92 -1.13
C HIS A 64 7.59 -25.31 -1.17
N GLU A 65 8.40 -26.25 -1.67
CA GLU A 65 8.23 -27.67 -1.41
C GLU A 65 9.13 -28.01 -0.23
N LYS A 66 8.50 -28.33 0.90
CA LYS A 66 8.67 -29.57 1.66
C LYS A 66 7.57 -29.66 2.70
#